data_AF-A0A6J3KSV9-F1
#
_entry.id   AF-A0A6J3KSV9-F1
#
_cell.length_a   1.000
_cell.length_b   1.000
_cell.length_c   1.000
_cell.angle_alpha   90.00
_cell.angle_beta   90.00
_cell.angle_gamma   90.00
#
_symmetry.space_group_name_H-M   'P 1'
#
loop_
_entity.id
_entity.type
_entity.pdbx_description
1 polymer ?
#
loop_
_entity_poly.entity_id
_entity_poly.type
_entity_poly.pdbx_seq_one_letter_code
_entity_poly.pdbx_strand_id
1 'polypeptide(L)'
;MSETAGISQGLGNPYKIVDHTREKRKGITASSLKELTSIARNRLSLPLDAELTIVLEQDGTEVDDEEYFATLERNTSLMILYGDQKWVAAGSSKAASRYIVVDDVDNIEGGQRREEIRRRRPPIEALVSSLHGDPSHISLLDGHNLELLSDMDPDSVADIVSGNIIFLEQLKEASGRFLAEKRQAQGSLDVLQMCASGGEIERA
;
A
#
# COMPACT_ATOMS: atom_id res chain seq x y z
N MET A 1 -6.94 -47.46 1.15
CA MET A 1 -5.51 -47.24 1.47
C MET A 1 -5.23 -45.80 1.14
N SER A 2 -5.24 -44.91 2.13
CA SER A 2 -4.96 -43.49 1.92
C SER A 2 -3.65 -43.20 2.63
N GLU A 3 -2.60 -43.00 1.84
CA GLU A 3 -1.26 -42.67 2.29
C GLU A 3 -1.29 -41.40 3.14
N THR A 4 -0.99 -41.56 4.43
CA THR A 4 -0.73 -40.46 5.36
C THR A 4 0.64 -39.89 5.03
N ALA A 5 0.67 -38.82 4.24
CA ALA A 5 1.89 -38.09 3.93
C ALA A 5 2.57 -37.62 5.22
N GLY A 6 3.79 -38.10 5.41
CA GLY A 6 4.63 -37.84 6.58
C GLY A 6 4.74 -36.35 6.86
N ILE A 7 4.47 -35.98 8.11
CA ILE A 7 4.82 -34.67 8.64
C ILE A 7 6.31 -34.76 8.97
N SER A 8 7.17 -34.39 8.03
CA SER A 8 8.60 -34.21 8.28
C SER A 8 8.79 -33.03 9.23
N GLN A 9 8.77 -33.29 10.53
CA GLN A 9 9.25 -32.35 11.55
C GLN A 9 10.66 -32.78 11.94
N GLY A 10 11.67 -31.93 11.72
CA GLY A 10 12.88 -32.04 12.55
C GLY A 10 14.23 -31.52 12.05
N LEU A 11 14.47 -31.27 10.76
CA LEU A 11 15.85 -30.99 10.27
C LEU A 11 16.00 -29.75 9.36
N GLY A 12 15.01 -28.86 9.32
CA GLY A 12 15.05 -27.65 8.50
C GLY A 12 15.17 -26.36 9.31
N ASN A 13 15.48 -25.27 8.63
CA ASN A 13 15.37 -23.94 9.22
C ASN A 13 13.88 -23.56 9.35
N PRO A 14 13.49 -22.84 10.42
CA PRO A 14 12.13 -22.33 10.55
C PRO A 14 11.92 -21.16 9.59
N TYR A 15 10.83 -21.18 8.84
CA TYR A 15 10.38 -20.10 7.96
C TYR A 15 8.91 -19.78 8.23
N LYS A 16 8.50 -18.56 7.89
CA LYS A 16 7.09 -18.15 7.97
C LYS A 16 6.58 -18.03 6.54
N ILE A 17 5.48 -18.74 6.24
CA ILE A 17 4.78 -18.58 4.96
C ILE A 17 3.49 -17.77 5.17
N VAL A 18 3.18 -16.93 4.20
CA VAL A 18 1.99 -16.10 4.17
C VAL A 18 1.25 -16.25 2.84
N ASP A 19 -0.07 -16.21 2.91
CA ASP A 19 -0.95 -16.18 1.73
C ASP A 19 -0.90 -14.81 1.03
N HIS A 20 -1.36 -14.71 -0.21
CA HIS A 20 -1.34 -13.48 -0.99
C HIS A 20 -2.12 -12.34 -0.30
N THR A 21 -3.21 -12.65 0.42
CA THR A 21 -4.02 -11.66 1.14
C THR A 21 -3.39 -11.23 2.47
N ARG A 22 -2.28 -11.86 2.89
CA ARG A 22 -1.63 -11.66 4.19
C ARG A 22 -2.46 -12.05 5.42
N GLU A 23 -3.64 -12.65 5.21
CA GLU A 23 -4.56 -13.07 6.27
C GLU A 23 -4.16 -14.38 6.94
N LYS A 24 -3.63 -15.33 6.16
CA LYS A 24 -3.19 -16.64 6.67
C LYS A 24 -1.67 -16.67 6.76
N ARG A 25 -1.16 -16.85 7.98
CA ARG A 25 0.27 -17.02 8.27
C ARG A 25 0.50 -18.37 8.91
N LYS A 26 1.49 -19.12 8.41
CA LYS A 26 1.86 -20.44 8.95
C LYS A 26 3.38 -20.51 9.12
N GLY A 27 3.84 -21.09 10.22
CA GLY A 27 5.23 -21.47 10.39
C GLY A 27 5.47 -22.82 9.72
N ILE A 28 6.53 -22.93 8.95
CA ILE A 28 7.00 -24.18 8.35
C ILE A 28 8.48 -24.37 8.66
N THR A 29 8.94 -25.60 8.50
CA THR A 29 10.34 -25.97 8.67
C THR A 29 10.74 -26.65 7.38
N ALA A 30 11.81 -26.17 6.75
CA ALA A 30 12.27 -26.71 5.47
C ALA A 30 13.80 -26.64 5.38
N SER A 31 14.39 -27.61 4.70
CA SER A 31 15.84 -27.70 4.49
C SER A 31 16.25 -27.23 3.08
N SER A 32 15.30 -27.18 2.16
CA SER A 32 15.48 -26.89 0.73
C SER A 32 14.21 -26.22 0.17
N LEU A 33 14.34 -25.45 -0.92
CA LEU A 33 13.22 -24.73 -1.55
C LEU A 33 12.15 -25.71 -2.05
N LYS A 34 12.56 -26.86 -2.58
CA LYS A 34 11.63 -27.92 -3.03
C LYS A 34 10.79 -28.48 -1.87
N GLU A 35 11.41 -28.65 -0.70
CA GLU A 35 10.72 -29.10 0.51
C GLU A 35 9.76 -28.01 1.00
N LEU A 36 10.21 -26.76 1.03
CA LEU A 36 9.40 -25.61 1.38
C LEU A 36 8.15 -25.51 0.51
N THR A 37 8.31 -25.64 -0.80
CA THR A 37 7.21 -25.57 -1.79
C THR A 37 6.18 -26.67 -1.55
N SER A 38 6.63 -27.90 -1.33
CA SER A 38 5.73 -29.05 -1.06
C SER A 38 4.94 -28.87 0.24
N ILE A 39 5.63 -28.43 1.32
CA ILE A 39 4.99 -28.18 2.61
C ILE A 39 4.04 -26.98 2.50
N ALA A 40 4.44 -25.90 1.85
CA ALA A 40 3.63 -24.71 1.65
C ALA A 40 2.33 -25.03 0.91
N ARG A 41 2.42 -25.82 -0.17
CA ARG A 41 1.25 -26.31 -0.92
C ARG A 41 0.25 -27.06 -0.02
N ASN A 42 0.77 -27.97 0.82
CA ASN A 42 -0.07 -28.75 1.74
C ASN A 42 -0.66 -27.89 2.87
N ARG A 43 0.10 -26.91 3.38
CA ARG A 43 -0.31 -26.05 4.51
C ARG A 43 -1.29 -24.95 4.12
N LEU A 44 -1.20 -24.44 2.89
CA LEU A 44 -2.08 -23.41 2.34
C LEU A 44 -3.25 -24.00 1.53
N SER A 45 -3.33 -25.33 1.40
CA SER A 45 -4.36 -26.03 0.63
C SER A 45 -4.47 -25.54 -0.82
N LEU A 46 -3.33 -25.34 -1.47
CA LEU A 46 -3.24 -24.80 -2.83
C LEU A 46 -3.47 -25.91 -3.87
N PRO A 47 -4.04 -25.58 -5.05
CA PRO A 47 -4.25 -26.55 -6.13
C PRO A 47 -2.93 -27.17 -6.60
N LEU A 48 -2.94 -28.49 -6.81
CA LEU A 48 -1.75 -29.29 -7.18
C LEU A 48 -1.21 -28.95 -8.59
N ASP A 49 -2.08 -28.42 -9.45
CA ASP A 49 -1.84 -28.08 -10.86
C ASP A 49 -1.33 -26.65 -11.08
N ALA A 50 -1.27 -25.83 -10.03
CA ALA A 50 -0.84 -24.43 -10.17
C ALA A 50 0.67 -24.29 -9.97
N GLU A 51 1.31 -23.51 -10.85
CA GLU A 51 2.68 -23.05 -10.64
C GLU A 51 2.73 -22.14 -9.41
N LEU A 52 3.67 -22.44 -8.52
CA LEU A 52 3.88 -21.75 -7.25
C LEU A 52 5.07 -20.82 -7.39
N THR A 53 4.87 -19.53 -7.13
CA THR A 53 5.93 -18.54 -7.06
C THR A 53 6.14 -18.18 -5.60
N ILE A 54 7.38 -18.26 -5.13
CA ILE A 54 7.76 -17.95 -3.75
C ILE A 54 8.50 -16.62 -3.79
N VAL A 55 8.07 -15.68 -2.98
CA VAL A 55 8.67 -14.34 -2.92
C VAL A 55 8.91 -13.93 -1.47
N LEU A 56 9.82 -12.99 -1.23
CA LEU A 56 9.97 -12.37 0.09
C LEU A 56 8.75 -11.50 0.41
N GLU A 57 8.24 -11.62 1.63
CA GLU A 57 7.08 -10.83 2.08
C GLU A 57 7.38 -9.33 2.14
N GLN A 58 8.63 -8.97 2.43
CA GLN A 58 9.10 -7.60 2.66
C GLN A 58 9.17 -6.76 1.37
N ASP A 59 9.77 -7.29 0.33
CA ASP A 59 10.14 -6.55 -0.89
C ASP A 59 9.72 -7.23 -2.20
N GLY A 60 9.21 -8.46 -2.12
CA GLY A 60 8.71 -9.19 -3.29
C GLY A 60 9.78 -9.84 -4.15
N THR A 61 11.06 -9.86 -3.72
CA THR A 61 12.11 -10.61 -4.43
C THR A 61 11.72 -12.08 -4.56
N GLU A 62 11.78 -12.58 -5.79
CA GLU A 62 11.51 -13.99 -6.10
C GLU A 62 12.62 -14.89 -5.55
N VAL A 63 12.21 -16.03 -4.99
CA VAL A 63 13.11 -17.08 -4.49
C VAL A 63 12.89 -18.31 -5.35
N ASP A 64 13.62 -18.37 -6.46
CA ASP A 64 13.60 -19.45 -7.45
C ASP A 64 14.81 -20.38 -7.33
N ASP A 65 15.93 -19.92 -6.76
CA ASP A 65 17.16 -20.69 -6.59
C ASP A 65 17.48 -21.13 -5.15
N GLU A 66 18.07 -22.31 -5.02
CA GLU A 66 18.52 -22.88 -3.73
C GLU A 66 19.67 -22.06 -3.11
N GLU A 67 20.52 -21.44 -3.94
CA GLU A 67 21.63 -20.59 -3.47
C GLU A 67 21.10 -19.37 -2.73
N TYR A 68 20.08 -18.72 -3.27
CA TYR A 68 19.42 -17.60 -2.59
C TYR A 68 18.73 -18.06 -1.32
N PHE A 69 17.98 -19.17 -1.39
CA PHE A 69 17.30 -19.74 -0.23
C PHE A 69 18.24 -20.04 0.95
N ALA A 70 19.46 -20.49 0.68
CA ALA A 70 20.47 -20.76 1.69
C ALA A 70 21.01 -19.49 2.39
N THR A 71 20.94 -18.33 1.73
CA THR A 71 21.33 -17.04 2.33
C THR A 71 20.24 -16.44 3.21
N LEU A 72 19.01 -16.93 3.13
CA LEU A 72 17.88 -16.42 3.90
C LEU A 72 18.06 -16.68 5.39
N GLU A 73 17.76 -15.67 6.20
CA GLU A 73 17.83 -15.77 7.65
C GLU A 73 16.76 -16.72 8.21
N ARG A 74 17.04 -17.29 9.38
CA ARG A 74 16.03 -18.08 10.11
C ARG A 74 14.84 -17.19 10.45
N ASN A 75 13.63 -17.73 10.28
CA ASN A 75 12.35 -17.06 10.47
C ASN A 75 12.01 -15.98 9.43
N THR A 76 12.67 -16.00 8.26
CA THR A 76 12.28 -15.18 7.11
C THR A 76 10.82 -15.41 6.73
N SER A 77 10.13 -14.34 6.37
CA SER A 77 8.74 -14.37 5.93
C SER A 77 8.67 -14.41 4.41
N LEU A 78 8.06 -15.48 3.89
CA LEU A 78 7.90 -15.80 2.49
C LEU A 78 6.42 -15.76 2.13
N MET A 79 6.08 -15.12 1.02
CA MET A 79 4.74 -15.13 0.47
C MET A 79 4.65 -16.15 -0.65
N ILE A 80 3.57 -16.91 -0.67
CA ILE A 80 3.31 -17.94 -1.67
C ILE A 80 2.22 -17.43 -2.62
N LEU A 81 2.56 -17.36 -3.89
CA LEU A 81 1.70 -16.91 -4.98
C LEU A 81 1.42 -18.10 -5.90
N TYR A 82 0.25 -18.13 -6.54
CA TYR A 82 -0.09 -19.16 -7.52
C TYR A 82 -0.88 -18.58 -8.70
N GLY A 83 -0.66 -19.08 -9.91
CA GLY A 83 -1.34 -18.58 -11.11
C GLY A 83 -0.92 -17.15 -11.47
N ASP A 84 -1.88 -16.21 -11.63
CA ASP A 84 -1.61 -14.80 -12.01
C ASP A 84 -1.32 -13.87 -10.82
N GLN A 85 -1.29 -14.40 -9.61
CA GLN A 85 -1.08 -13.59 -8.41
C GLN A 85 0.31 -12.96 -8.39
N LYS A 86 0.36 -11.64 -8.18
CA LYS A 86 1.60 -10.88 -8.03
C LYS A 86 1.79 -10.45 -6.58
N TRP A 87 3.04 -10.32 -6.17
CA TRP A 87 3.37 -9.73 -4.89
C TRP A 87 2.90 -8.27 -4.86
N VAL A 88 2.35 -7.88 -3.70
CA VAL A 88 1.85 -6.53 -3.46
C VAL A 88 2.40 -6.09 -2.11
N ALA A 89 3.02 -4.91 -2.08
CA ALA A 89 3.69 -4.38 -0.90
C ALA A 89 2.73 -4.18 0.28
N ALA A 90 3.25 -4.33 1.50
CA ALA A 90 2.52 -4.07 2.73
C ALA A 90 2.02 -2.61 2.73
N GLY A 91 0.71 -2.39 2.75
CA GLY A 91 0.11 -1.05 2.66
C GLY A 91 -0.37 -0.65 1.26
N SER A 92 0.01 -1.39 0.21
CA SER A 92 -0.64 -1.32 -1.10
C SER A 92 -1.82 -2.31 -1.17
N SER A 93 -2.68 -2.30 -0.16
CA SER A 93 -3.98 -2.99 -0.24
C SER A 93 -4.67 -2.60 -1.56
N LYS A 94 -5.55 -3.45 -2.13
CA LYS A 94 -6.33 -3.06 -3.33
C LYS A 94 -7.16 -1.78 -3.15
N ALA A 95 -7.22 -1.21 -1.93
CA ALA A 95 -7.70 0.14 -1.65
C ALA A 95 -6.67 1.25 -1.98
N ALA A 96 -5.38 1.01 -1.79
CA ALA A 96 -4.27 1.92 -2.12
C ALA A 96 -3.73 1.72 -3.56
N SER A 97 -4.04 0.59 -4.23
CA SER A 97 -3.80 0.39 -5.67
C SER A 97 -4.77 1.19 -6.54
N ARG A 98 -4.76 2.52 -6.38
CA ARG A 98 -5.35 3.47 -7.34
C ARG A 98 -4.33 4.53 -7.79
N TYR A 99 -3.06 4.39 -7.37
CA TYR A 99 -1.99 5.36 -7.62
C TYR A 99 -0.70 4.77 -8.23
N ILE A 100 -0.75 3.61 -8.88
CA ILE A 100 0.30 3.27 -9.85
C ILE A 100 -0.17 3.78 -11.21
N VAL A 101 0.22 5.01 -11.55
CA VAL A 101 0.16 5.50 -12.92
C VAL A 101 1.30 4.82 -13.65
N VAL A 102 1.02 3.67 -14.26
CA VAL A 102 1.86 3.16 -15.35
C VAL A 102 1.78 4.18 -16.49
N ASP A 103 2.94 4.72 -16.85
CA ASP A 103 3.15 5.59 -17.98
C ASP A 103 3.00 4.75 -19.26
N ASP A 104 1.75 4.58 -19.71
CA ASP A 104 1.46 4.02 -21.03
C ASP A 104 1.71 5.12 -22.07
N VAL A 105 2.94 5.12 -22.58
CA VAL A 105 3.33 5.87 -23.77
C VAL A 105 2.75 5.14 -24.99
N ASP A 106 2.00 5.89 -25.81
CA ASP A 106 1.55 5.58 -27.17
C ASP A 106 0.45 4.51 -27.36
N ASN A 107 -0.81 4.96 -27.37
CA ASN A 107 -1.77 4.48 -28.39
C ASN A 107 -2.78 5.57 -28.76
N ILE A 108 -2.46 6.32 -29.81
CA ILE A 108 -3.37 7.29 -30.44
C ILE A 108 -4.25 6.51 -31.41
N GLU A 109 -5.51 6.27 -31.05
CA GLU A 109 -6.58 6.14 -32.04
C GLU A 109 -7.88 6.81 -31.57
N GLY A 110 -8.38 7.72 -32.41
CA GLY A 110 -9.80 7.75 -32.71
C GLY A 110 -10.73 8.48 -31.73
N GLY A 111 -10.58 9.80 -31.69
CA GLY A 111 -11.48 10.81 -31.13
C GLY A 111 -12.91 10.44 -30.72
N GLN A 112 -13.28 10.88 -29.51
CA GLN A 112 -14.55 11.52 -29.20
C GLN A 112 -14.42 12.41 -27.94
N ARG A 113 -14.74 13.69 -28.11
CA ARG A 113 -15.19 14.66 -27.07
C ARG A 113 -14.35 14.82 -25.78
N ARG A 114 -13.43 15.78 -25.82
CA ARG A 114 -13.37 17.03 -25.00
C ARG A 114 -13.72 17.06 -23.48
N GLU A 115 -13.89 15.94 -22.76
CA GLU A 115 -14.25 15.93 -21.33
C GLU A 115 -13.27 15.15 -20.42
N GLU A 116 -12.18 14.59 -20.94
CA GLU A 116 -11.28 13.71 -20.14
C GLU A 116 -9.99 14.38 -19.65
N ILE A 117 -9.85 15.70 -19.81
CA ILE A 117 -8.75 16.50 -19.25
C ILE A 117 -9.16 17.08 -17.87
N ARG A 118 -10.19 16.53 -17.22
CA ARG A 118 -10.32 16.63 -15.76
C ARG A 118 -9.44 15.54 -15.16
N ARG A 119 -8.14 15.85 -15.00
CA ARG A 119 -7.22 15.10 -14.15
C ARG A 119 -7.98 14.56 -12.94
N ARG A 120 -7.99 13.24 -12.78
CA ARG A 120 -8.66 12.46 -11.74
C ARG A 120 -8.53 13.09 -10.34
N ARG A 121 -9.40 14.05 -10.01
CA ARG A 121 -9.50 14.62 -8.66
C ARG A 121 -10.47 13.71 -7.89
N PRO A 122 -10.08 13.17 -6.72
CA PRO A 122 -11.01 12.39 -5.92
C PRO A 122 -12.19 13.30 -5.51
N PRO A 123 -13.45 12.84 -5.66
CA PRO A 123 -14.60 13.54 -5.09
C PRO A 123 -14.42 13.70 -3.58
N ILE A 124 -14.91 14.80 -3.01
CA ILE A 124 -14.84 15.07 -1.57
C ILE A 124 -15.40 13.89 -0.74
N GLU A 125 -16.41 13.21 -1.27
CA GLU A 125 -17.04 12.01 -0.72
C GLU A 125 -16.03 10.87 -0.48
N ALA A 126 -15.09 10.68 -1.42
CA ALA A 126 -14.07 9.65 -1.32
C ALA A 126 -13.03 10.00 -0.24
N LEU A 127 -12.69 11.28 -0.10
CA LEU A 127 -11.79 11.76 0.96
C LEU A 127 -12.43 11.58 2.34
N VAL A 128 -13.68 11.97 2.49
CA VAL A 128 -14.47 11.81 3.72
C VAL A 128 -14.62 10.33 4.10
N SER A 129 -14.97 9.48 3.13
CA SER A 129 -15.08 8.04 3.36
C SER A 129 -13.76 7.41 3.77
N SER A 130 -12.66 7.84 3.14
CA SER A 130 -11.31 7.34 3.46
C SER A 130 -10.88 7.77 4.86
N LEU A 131 -11.07 9.04 5.23
CA LEU A 131 -10.69 9.55 6.56
C LEU A 131 -11.61 9.04 7.67
N HIS A 132 -12.85 8.68 7.35
CA HIS A 132 -13.72 7.99 8.28
C HIS A 132 -13.23 6.57 8.60
N GLY A 133 -12.68 5.86 7.61
CA GLY A 133 -12.06 4.55 7.81
C GLY A 133 -10.73 4.61 8.55
N ASP A 134 -9.89 5.58 8.22
CA ASP A 134 -8.60 5.81 8.88
C ASP A 134 -8.25 7.31 8.93
N PRO A 135 -8.35 7.95 10.11
CA PRO A 135 -8.10 9.39 10.27
C PRO A 135 -6.62 9.76 10.11
N SER A 136 -5.68 8.81 10.15
CA SER A 136 -4.24 9.09 10.01
C SER A 136 -3.87 9.60 8.62
N HIS A 137 -4.69 9.31 7.61
CA HIS A 137 -4.47 9.74 6.24
C HIS A 137 -4.54 11.27 6.04
N ILE A 138 -5.12 12.03 6.99
CA ILE A 138 -5.19 13.48 6.91
C ILE A 138 -3.80 14.13 6.73
N SER A 139 -2.76 13.56 7.35
CA SER A 139 -1.38 14.05 7.26
C SER A 139 -0.75 13.90 5.88
N LEU A 140 -1.27 12.97 5.06
CA LEU A 140 -0.79 12.70 3.71
C LEU A 140 -1.49 13.58 2.66
N LEU A 141 -2.48 14.38 3.06
CA LEU A 141 -3.24 15.21 2.14
C LEU A 141 -2.47 16.45 1.69
N ASP A 142 -2.60 16.75 0.40
CA ASP A 142 -2.13 18.01 -0.17
C ASP A 142 -2.96 19.21 0.31
N GLY A 143 -2.37 20.40 0.20
CA GLY A 143 -3.05 21.64 0.61
C GLY A 143 -4.39 21.84 -0.08
N HIS A 144 -4.53 21.39 -1.33
CA HIS A 144 -5.79 21.51 -2.08
C HIS A 144 -6.89 20.57 -1.54
N ASN A 145 -6.54 19.34 -1.14
CA ASN A 145 -7.50 18.39 -0.57
C ASN A 145 -7.96 18.85 0.82
N LEU A 146 -7.03 19.41 1.62
CA LEU A 146 -7.36 20.01 2.91
C LEU A 146 -8.25 21.24 2.77
N GLU A 147 -8.03 22.07 1.75
CA GLU A 147 -8.90 23.22 1.44
C GLU A 147 -10.30 22.76 1.06
N LEU A 148 -10.42 21.73 0.20
CA LEU A 148 -11.71 21.16 -0.18
C LEU A 148 -12.47 20.59 1.04
N LEU A 149 -11.78 19.90 1.96
CA LEU A 149 -12.37 19.40 3.20
C LEU A 149 -12.74 20.51 4.19
N SER A 150 -11.95 21.59 4.23
CA SER A 150 -12.22 22.77 5.07
C SER A 150 -13.42 23.58 4.58
N ASP A 151 -13.67 23.62 3.28
CA ASP A 151 -14.81 24.33 2.66
C ASP A 151 -16.08 23.48 2.56
N MET A 152 -16.00 22.23 3.02
CA MET A 152 -17.12 21.28 2.97
C MET A 152 -18.33 21.76 3.76
N ASP A 153 -19.52 21.47 3.22
CA ASP A 153 -20.78 21.58 3.95
C ASP A 153 -21.12 20.21 4.59
N PRO A 154 -21.16 20.10 5.93
CA PRO A 154 -21.32 18.82 6.63
C PRO A 154 -22.70 18.20 6.40
N ASP A 155 -23.74 19.00 6.16
CA ASP A 155 -25.08 18.52 5.86
C ASP A 155 -25.15 17.86 4.48
N SER A 156 -24.46 18.41 3.47
CA SER A 156 -24.43 17.85 2.11
C SER A 156 -23.74 16.49 2.00
N VAL A 157 -22.88 16.11 2.95
CA VAL A 157 -22.13 14.84 2.93
C VAL A 157 -22.50 13.89 4.08
N ALA A 158 -23.50 14.27 4.89
CA ALA A 158 -23.95 13.49 6.04
C ALA A 158 -24.41 12.07 5.66
N ASP A 159 -25.01 11.91 4.48
CA ASP A 159 -25.49 10.63 3.95
C ASP A 159 -24.36 9.60 3.77
N ILE A 160 -23.13 10.05 3.57
CA ILE A 160 -21.96 9.19 3.29
C ILE A 160 -21.42 8.59 4.58
N VAL A 161 -21.46 9.35 5.68
CA VAL A 161 -20.91 8.94 6.99
C VAL A 161 -22.02 8.51 7.95
N SER A 162 -23.06 7.85 7.41
CA SER A 162 -24.18 7.33 8.21
C SER A 162 -24.81 8.39 9.14
N GLY A 163 -24.83 9.66 8.74
CA GLY A 163 -25.37 10.77 9.52
C GLY A 163 -24.48 11.30 10.65
N ASN A 164 -23.19 10.95 10.68
CA ASN A 164 -22.26 11.46 11.71
C ASN A 164 -21.78 12.90 11.41
N ILE A 165 -22.70 13.85 11.59
CA ILE A 165 -22.45 15.30 11.38
C ILE A 165 -21.33 15.80 12.30
N ILE A 166 -21.27 15.28 13.53
CA ILE A 166 -20.26 15.68 14.53
C ILE A 166 -18.85 15.33 14.03
N PHE A 167 -18.67 14.15 13.44
CA PHE A 167 -17.39 13.77 12.81
C PHE A 167 -17.06 14.69 11.65
N LEU A 168 -18.04 15.02 10.80
CA LEU A 168 -17.82 15.87 9.62
C LEU A 168 -17.43 17.30 10.01
N GLU A 169 -18.02 17.87 11.06
CA GLU A 169 -17.60 19.14 11.63
C GLU A 169 -16.18 19.08 12.17
N GLN A 170 -15.84 18.04 12.94
CA GLN A 170 -14.49 17.85 13.45
C GLN A 170 -13.48 17.66 12.33
N LEU A 171 -13.84 16.94 11.27
CA LEU A 171 -13.00 16.71 10.11
C LEU A 171 -12.75 18.00 9.33
N LYS A 172 -13.79 18.81 9.11
CA LYS A 172 -13.70 20.14 8.52
C LYS A 172 -12.75 21.03 9.31
N GLU A 173 -12.95 21.10 10.63
CA GLU A 173 -12.14 21.94 11.50
C GLU A 173 -10.68 21.46 11.58
N ALA A 174 -10.45 20.15 11.68
CA ALA A 174 -9.12 19.55 11.67
C ALA A 174 -8.38 19.82 10.36
N SER A 175 -9.07 19.69 9.22
CA SER A 175 -8.50 19.96 7.89
C SER A 175 -8.09 21.43 7.75
N GLY A 176 -8.92 22.36 8.24
CA GLY A 176 -8.60 23.79 8.27
C GLY A 176 -7.38 24.12 9.12
N ARG A 177 -7.27 23.52 10.33
CA ARG A 177 -6.08 23.70 11.20
C ARG A 177 -4.82 23.19 10.52
N PHE A 178 -4.87 22.00 9.93
CA PHE A 178 -3.71 21.38 9.27
C PHE A 178 -3.26 22.20 8.05
N LEU A 179 -4.20 22.75 7.28
CA LEU A 179 -3.90 23.64 6.16
C LEU A 179 -3.20 24.93 6.62
N ALA A 180 -3.66 25.53 7.72
CA ALA A 180 -3.07 26.74 8.28
C ALA A 180 -1.64 26.49 8.77
N GLU A 181 -1.40 25.39 9.48
CA GLU A 181 -0.06 25.00 9.95
C GLU A 181 0.89 24.74 8.76
N LYS A 182 0.42 24.03 7.74
CA LYS A 182 1.19 23.78 6.51
C LYS A 182 1.57 25.07 5.79
N ARG A 183 0.64 26.04 5.69
CA ARG A 183 0.92 27.37 5.11
C ARG A 183 1.90 28.17 5.96
N GLN A 184 1.79 28.12 7.29
CA GLN A 184 2.72 28.78 8.22
C GLN A 184 4.14 28.22 8.09
N ALA A 185 4.27 26.89 8.02
CA ALA A 185 5.56 26.24 7.83
C ALA A 185 6.19 26.63 6.48
N GLN A 186 5.38 26.67 5.41
CA GLN A 186 5.86 27.07 4.09
C GLN A 186 6.31 28.54 4.05
N GLY A 187 5.56 29.45 4.69
CA GLY A 187 5.96 30.86 4.80
C GLY A 187 7.24 31.04 5.61
N SER A 188 7.44 30.24 6.65
CA SER A 188 8.67 30.25 7.44
C SER A 188 9.88 29.76 6.63
N LEU A 189 9.69 28.74 5.77
CA LEU A 189 10.71 28.25 4.85
C LEU A 189 11.12 29.31 3.83
N ASP A 190 10.16 30.02 3.24
CA ASP A 190 10.43 31.09 2.26
C ASP A 190 11.28 32.22 2.86
N VAL A 191 10.99 32.64 4.10
CA VAL A 191 11.81 33.60 4.84
C VAL A 191 13.23 33.08 5.05
N LEU A 192 13.39 31.81 5.45
CA LEU A 192 14.71 31.21 5.62
C LEU A 192 15.49 31.14 4.30
N GLN A 193 14.81 30.83 3.19
CA GLN A 193 15.42 30.78 1.86
C GLN A 193 15.85 32.17 1.38
N MET A 194 15.04 33.20 1.64
CA MET A 194 15.40 34.60 1.37
C MET A 194 16.63 35.03 2.19
N CYS A 195 16.70 34.69 3.48
CA CYS A 195 17.87 34.99 4.32
C CYS A 195 19.13 34.24 3.85
N ALA A 196 19.00 32.98 3.43
CA ALA A 196 20.11 32.20 2.91
C ALA A 196 20.65 32.78 1.59
N SER A 197 19.77 33.12 0.66
CA SER A 197 20.15 33.69 -0.65
C SER A 197 20.60 35.16 -0.55
N GLY A 198 20.11 35.93 0.41
CA GLY A 198 20.57 37.30 0.69
C GLY A 198 21.96 37.37 1.33
N GLY A 199 22.39 36.32 2.05
CA GLY A 199 23.72 36.24 2.67
C GLY A 199 24.87 35.94 1.69
N GLU A 200 24.57 35.55 0.45
CA GLU A 200 25.59 35.31 -0.59
C GLU A 200 26.00 36.59 -1.33
N ILE A 201 25.17 37.65 -1.31
CA ILE A 201 25.48 38.91 -2.00
C ILE A 201 26.42 39.81 -1.17
N GLU A 202 26.41 39.70 0.16
CA GLU A 202 27.25 40.52 1.06
C GLU A 202 28.66 39.93 1.30
N ARG A 203 29.04 38.88 0.58
CA ARG A 203 30.36 38.22 0.69
C ARG A 203 31.20 38.25 -0.59
N ALA A 204 30.81 39.03 -1.60
CA ALA A 204 31.57 39.25 -2.83
C ALA A 204 32.32 40.59 -2.81
#